data_AF-A2EHL3-F1
#
_entry.id   AF-A2EHL3-F1
#
_cell.length_a   1.000
_cell.length_b   1.000
_cell.length_c   1.000
_cell.angle_alpha   90.00
_cell.angle_beta   90.00
_cell.angle_gamma   90.00
#
_symmetry.space_group_name_H-M   'P 1'
#
loop_
_entity.id
_entity.type
_entity.pdbx_description
1 polymer ?
#
loop_
_entity_poly.entity_id
_entity_poly.type
_entity_poly.pdbx_seq_one_letter_code
_entity_poly.pdbx_strand_id
1 'polypeptide(L)'
;MESEDERKLTRLVRELVGGKPVSEVNPKIIPQVIDAMEQHKQTAIANGQVERVRKLQSIMAELSKLDRKRKSIGKHKAKSEKSTSRSIDTTTEDSHKEITPAVVESVLADIMDGFPLDVAENYLLPSLIQAARDHVNQELSTGNYKEAQRYEDVGNTLVALSNERMVEMKKNEKREALVYQFTQAEEALRKENESLRQALEDHDERSKAAEDALNAEEEVTLNDHDAVTNGDLPVEKLKFSSALLNLRETEKFLVLSRRFEEAAGIKAEADQKEIEEVKAIHEKYLKQRKIQRNKLVESFDQRRKCLIEKNARLRQRIEQDHQAERSALERAVENWRQRIIEFDKNLEAQNIPIVETKKTPRAFVTQRTPPLSAHRTPRPATQTRAIRPGTSRLAKLAVSRK
;
A
#
# COMPACT_ATOMS: atom_id res chain seq x y z
N MET A 1 44.10 8.19 -2.68
CA MET A 1 43.96 9.41 -3.50
C MET A 1 42.52 9.42 -3.98
N GLU A 2 41.68 10.30 -3.44
CA GLU A 2 40.30 10.46 -3.92
C GLU A 2 40.33 10.91 -5.38
N SER A 3 39.46 10.33 -6.20
CA SER A 3 39.31 10.75 -7.59
C SER A 3 38.78 12.19 -7.63
N GLU A 4 39.17 12.98 -8.64
CA GLU A 4 38.65 14.35 -8.79
C GLU A 4 37.12 14.40 -8.87
N ASP A 5 36.50 13.32 -9.36
CA ASP A 5 35.05 13.20 -9.50
C ASP A 5 34.35 12.98 -8.15
N GLU A 6 34.94 12.22 -7.23
CA GLU A 6 34.46 12.12 -5.85
C GLU A 6 34.47 13.49 -5.16
N ARG A 7 35.54 14.28 -5.32
CA ARG A 7 35.62 15.62 -4.74
C ARG A 7 34.55 16.57 -5.27
N LYS A 8 34.25 16.49 -6.57
CA LYS A 8 33.16 17.26 -7.20
C LYS A 8 31.79 16.82 -6.67
N LEU A 9 31.57 15.52 -6.51
CA LEU A 9 30.33 14.97 -5.93
C LEU A 9 30.14 15.40 -4.48
N THR A 10 31.17 15.30 -3.63
CA THR A 10 31.10 15.73 -2.22
C THR A 10 30.81 17.23 -2.10
N ARG A 11 31.41 18.06 -2.96
CA ARG A 11 31.13 19.50 -3.02
C ARG A 11 29.68 19.77 -3.40
N LEU A 12 29.17 19.05 -4.41
CA LEU A 12 27.78 19.19 -4.86
C LEU A 12 26.77 18.77 -3.79
N VAL A 13 27.03 17.69 -3.04
CA VAL A 13 26.19 17.28 -1.90
C VAL A 13 26.19 18.36 -0.81
N ARG A 14 27.34 18.98 -0.53
CA ARG A 14 27.44 20.07 0.45
C ARG A 14 26.64 21.29 0.02
N GLU A 15 26.68 21.66 -1.26
CA GLU A 15 25.89 22.77 -1.82
C GLU A 15 24.38 22.49 -1.77
N LEU A 16 23.96 21.25 -2.07
CA LEU A 16 22.55 20.83 -1.99
C LEU A 16 22.01 20.89 -0.56
N VAL A 17 22.79 20.40 0.42
CA VAL A 17 22.43 20.53 1.85
C VAL A 17 22.44 21.99 2.31
N GLY A 18 23.24 22.83 1.66
CA GLY A 18 23.29 24.29 1.87
C GLY A 18 22.12 25.07 1.27
N GLY A 19 21.17 24.40 0.60
CA GLY A 19 19.97 25.03 0.04
C GLY A 19 20.03 25.34 -1.45
N LYS A 20 21.04 24.85 -2.17
CA LYS A 20 21.07 24.92 -3.64
C LYS A 20 19.86 24.16 -4.21
N PRO A 21 19.10 24.72 -5.17
CA PRO A 21 17.90 24.08 -5.70
C PRO A 21 18.25 22.82 -6.49
N VAL A 22 17.46 21.76 -6.26
CA VAL A 22 17.67 20.43 -6.86
C VAL A 22 17.55 20.44 -8.39
N SER A 23 16.85 21.44 -8.96
CA SER A 23 16.69 21.63 -10.40
C SER A 23 18.00 21.93 -11.15
N GLU A 24 19.03 22.44 -10.48
CA GLU A 24 20.32 22.80 -11.09
C GLU A 24 21.28 21.62 -11.24
N VAL A 25 20.95 20.46 -10.68
CA VAL A 25 21.81 19.26 -10.76
C VAL A 25 21.77 18.66 -12.16
N ASN A 26 22.95 18.38 -12.72
CA ASN A 26 23.07 17.75 -14.03
C ASN A 26 22.39 16.36 -14.01
N PRO A 27 21.45 16.07 -14.94
CA PRO A 27 20.72 14.81 -14.98
C PRO A 27 21.59 13.56 -14.96
N LYS A 28 22.75 13.60 -15.64
CA LYS A 28 23.60 12.42 -15.82
C LYS A 28 24.25 11.94 -14.52
N ILE A 29 24.42 12.84 -13.55
CA ILE A 29 25.08 12.54 -12.28
C ILE A 29 24.10 12.32 -11.13
N ILE A 30 22.77 12.44 -11.36
CA ILE A 30 21.76 12.27 -10.30
C ILE A 30 21.90 10.92 -9.56
N PRO A 31 22.11 9.77 -10.24
CA PRO A 31 22.31 8.50 -9.54
C PRO A 31 23.54 8.54 -8.61
N GLN A 32 24.66 9.06 -9.10
CA GLN A 32 25.91 9.18 -8.34
C GLN A 32 25.78 10.13 -7.14
N VAL A 33 24.99 11.21 -7.29
CA VAL A 33 24.68 12.14 -6.20
C VAL A 33 23.81 11.45 -5.14
N ILE A 34 22.83 10.64 -5.54
CA ILE A 34 21.98 9.89 -4.59
C ILE A 34 22.84 8.91 -3.78
N ASP A 35 23.75 8.18 -4.42
CA ASP A 35 24.65 7.25 -3.73
C ASP A 35 25.57 7.97 -2.74
N ALA A 36 26.14 9.11 -3.14
CA ALA A 36 26.95 9.95 -2.25
C ALA A 36 26.13 10.54 -1.08
N MET A 37 24.87 10.92 -1.32
CA MET A 37 23.96 11.39 -0.27
C MET A 37 23.58 10.29 0.72
N GLU A 38 23.44 9.04 0.25
CA GLU A 38 23.19 7.88 1.11
C GLU A 38 24.38 7.63 2.05
N GLN A 39 25.62 7.71 1.54
CA GLN A 39 26.82 7.64 2.38
C GLN A 39 26.85 8.76 3.43
N HIS A 40 26.55 10.00 3.03
CA HIS A 40 26.44 11.12 3.97
C HIS A 40 25.31 10.94 4.98
N LYS A 41 24.20 10.30 4.61
CA LYS A 41 23.10 9.96 5.52
C LYS A 41 23.56 8.97 6.58
N GLN A 42 24.27 7.91 6.19
CA GLN A 42 24.82 6.93 7.13
C GLN A 42 25.80 7.57 8.13
N THR A 43 26.69 8.45 7.65
CA THR A 43 27.59 9.21 8.55
C THR A 43 26.82 10.16 9.48
N ALA A 44 25.74 10.77 9.02
CA ALA A 44 24.90 11.64 9.85
C ALA A 44 24.11 10.86 10.92
N ILE A 45 23.68 9.63 10.60
CA ILE A 45 23.04 8.70 11.56
C ILE A 45 24.04 8.30 12.64
N ALA A 46 25.26 7.87 12.25
CA ALA A 46 26.32 7.51 13.19
C ALA A 46 26.68 8.66 14.14
N ASN A 47 26.61 9.90 13.65
CA ASN A 47 26.88 11.11 14.42
C ASN A 47 25.64 11.68 15.17
N GLY A 48 24.48 11.01 15.13
CA GLY A 48 23.26 11.46 15.82
C GLY A 48 22.64 12.75 15.29
N GLN A 49 22.93 13.15 14.05
CA GLN A 49 22.49 14.42 13.46
C GLN A 49 21.09 14.32 12.81
N VAL A 50 20.03 14.23 13.61
CA VAL A 50 18.65 13.97 13.14
C VAL A 50 18.15 14.99 12.11
N GLU A 51 18.37 16.29 12.34
CA GLU A 51 17.93 17.34 11.41
C GLU A 51 18.64 17.27 10.05
N ARG A 52 19.90 16.84 10.06
CA ARG A 52 20.67 16.64 8.82
C ARG A 52 20.16 15.44 8.05
N VAL A 53 19.82 14.35 8.75
CA VAL A 53 19.22 13.15 8.13
C VAL A 53 17.89 13.50 7.46
N ARG A 54 17.01 14.27 8.13
CA ARG A 54 15.74 14.73 7.53
C ARG A 54 15.95 15.57 6.26
N LYS A 55 16.91 16.51 6.29
CA LYS A 55 17.26 17.32 5.12
C LYS A 55 17.78 16.47 3.96
N LEU A 56 18.68 15.52 4.24
CA LEU A 56 19.21 14.60 3.23
C LEU A 56 18.10 13.75 2.61
N GLN A 57 17.19 13.19 3.42
CA GLN A 57 16.05 12.40 2.94
C GLN A 57 15.10 13.23 2.07
N SER A 58 14.83 14.49 2.45
CA SER A 58 13.99 15.39 1.65
C SER A 58 14.59 15.64 0.27
N ILE A 59 15.88 15.97 0.21
CA ILE A 59 16.59 16.24 -1.05
C ILE A 59 16.66 14.97 -1.92
N MET A 60 16.92 13.80 -1.32
CA MET A 60 16.93 12.51 -2.04
C MET A 60 15.56 12.19 -2.66
N ALA A 61 14.47 12.48 -1.95
CA ALA A 61 13.11 12.31 -2.48
C ALA A 61 12.82 13.25 -3.65
N GLU A 62 13.29 14.50 -3.59
CA GLU A 62 13.16 15.47 -4.68
C GLU A 62 13.99 15.08 -5.92
N LEU A 63 15.24 14.65 -5.74
CA LEU A 63 16.10 14.12 -6.81
C LEU A 63 15.45 12.91 -7.49
N SER A 64 14.89 11.99 -6.72
CA SER A 64 14.20 10.80 -7.23
C SER A 64 12.95 11.16 -8.04
N LYS A 65 12.18 12.17 -7.60
CA LYS A 65 11.02 12.68 -8.36
C LYS A 65 11.45 13.31 -9.69
N LEU A 66 12.55 14.07 -9.70
CA LEU A 66 13.10 14.66 -10.92
C LEU A 66 13.60 13.59 -11.92
N ASP A 67 14.27 12.55 -11.44
CA ASP A 67 14.72 11.44 -12.27
C ASP A 67 13.53 10.68 -12.89
N ARG A 68 12.49 10.38 -12.09
CA ARG A 68 11.25 9.76 -12.59
C ARG A 68 10.53 10.63 -13.62
N LYS A 69 10.39 11.95 -13.37
CA LYS A 69 9.77 12.90 -14.29
C LYS A 69 10.54 13.01 -15.61
N ARG A 70 11.87 12.89 -15.59
CA ARG A 70 12.68 12.89 -16.82
C ARG A 70 12.57 11.57 -17.58
N LYS A 71 12.56 10.43 -16.88
CA LYS A 71 12.35 9.11 -17.51
C LYS A 71 10.97 9.00 -18.16
N SER A 72 9.93 9.64 -17.60
CA SER A 72 8.62 9.70 -18.26
C SER A 72 8.62 10.61 -19.50
N ILE A 73 9.27 11.79 -19.44
CA ILE A 73 9.39 12.70 -20.60
C ILE A 73 10.21 12.07 -21.75
N GLY A 74 11.28 11.32 -21.44
CA GLY A 74 12.09 10.62 -22.44
C GLY A 74 11.31 9.53 -23.19
N LYS A 75 10.38 8.84 -22.51
CA LYS A 75 9.49 7.84 -23.14
C LYS A 75 8.44 8.46 -24.07
N HIS A 76 8.03 9.70 -23.82
CA HIS A 76 7.12 10.42 -24.72
C HIS A 76 7.83 11.06 -25.92
N LYS A 77 9.10 11.48 -25.77
CA LYS A 77 9.85 12.10 -26.87
C LYS A 77 10.35 11.09 -27.91
N ALA A 78 10.69 9.87 -27.49
CA ALA A 78 11.00 8.76 -28.43
C ALA A 78 9.78 8.26 -29.24
N LYS A 79 8.55 8.66 -28.86
CA LYS A 79 7.31 8.39 -29.61
C LYS A 79 6.75 9.62 -30.36
N SER A 80 7.39 10.79 -30.26
CA SER A 80 6.84 12.06 -30.77
C SER A 80 7.55 12.61 -32.02
N GLU A 81 8.68 12.05 -32.45
CA GLU A 81 9.35 12.43 -33.71
C GLU A 81 8.99 11.50 -34.89
N LYS A 82 7.88 10.77 -34.80
CA LYS A 82 7.34 9.94 -35.90
C LYS A 82 5.89 10.26 -36.26
N SER A 83 5.44 11.48 -35.99
CA SER A 83 4.09 11.97 -36.33
C SER A 83 4.15 13.31 -37.05
N THR A 84 4.70 13.29 -38.26
CA THR A 84 4.30 14.20 -39.34
C THR A 84 4.65 13.53 -40.66
N SER A 85 3.63 13.28 -41.48
CA SER A 85 3.63 12.52 -42.75
C SER A 85 3.83 11.00 -42.65
N ARG A 86 2.74 10.29 -42.37
CA ARG A 86 2.44 8.95 -42.91
C ARG A 86 0.92 8.84 -42.95
N SER A 87 0.28 9.05 -44.10
CA SER A 87 0.01 8.00 -45.08
C SER A 87 -0.28 6.68 -44.37
N ILE A 88 -1.57 6.37 -44.33
CA ILE A 88 -2.16 5.12 -43.88
C ILE A 88 -1.42 4.00 -44.61
N ASP A 89 -0.57 3.27 -43.89
CA ASP A 89 0.03 2.04 -44.37
C ASP A 89 -0.18 1.00 -43.28
N THR A 90 -1.18 0.17 -43.53
CA THR A 90 -1.65 -0.96 -42.72
C THR A 90 -0.71 -2.14 -42.94
N THR A 91 0.35 -2.23 -42.15
CA THR A 91 1.15 -3.47 -42.05
C THR A 91 0.67 -4.28 -40.87
N THR A 92 -0.37 -5.09 -41.12
CA THR A 92 -0.55 -6.40 -40.49
C THR A 92 0.50 -7.33 -41.09
N GLU A 93 1.49 -7.71 -40.30
CA GLU A 93 2.36 -8.86 -40.61
C GLU A 93 1.52 -10.14 -40.45
N ASP A 94 0.73 -10.45 -41.47
CA ASP A 94 0.23 -11.79 -41.74
C ASP A 94 -0.23 -11.85 -43.20
N SER A 95 0.55 -12.54 -44.03
CA SER A 95 0.13 -13.04 -45.35
C SER A 95 -0.33 -11.97 -46.37
N HIS A 96 0.56 -11.08 -46.81
CA HIS A 96 0.36 -10.38 -48.09
C HIS A 96 0.46 -11.38 -49.24
N LYS A 97 -0.62 -12.14 -49.49
CA LYS A 97 -0.88 -12.68 -50.82
C LYS A 97 -0.96 -11.47 -51.74
N GLU A 98 -0.06 -11.37 -52.72
CA GLU A 98 -0.15 -10.36 -53.76
C GLU A 98 -1.57 -10.41 -54.34
N ILE A 99 -2.30 -9.31 -54.18
CA ILE A 99 -3.67 -9.20 -54.69
C ILE A 99 -3.54 -9.06 -56.20
N THR A 100 -3.54 -10.18 -56.89
CA THR A 100 -3.53 -10.18 -58.36
C THR A 100 -4.87 -9.63 -58.85
N PRO A 101 -4.90 -8.73 -59.84
CA PRO A 101 -6.14 -8.14 -60.36
C PRO A 101 -7.15 -9.22 -60.81
N ALA A 102 -6.67 -10.35 -61.35
CA ALA A 102 -7.52 -11.48 -61.71
C ALA A 102 -8.32 -12.08 -60.54
N VAL A 103 -7.79 -12.04 -59.32
CA VAL A 103 -8.50 -12.52 -58.12
C VAL A 103 -9.57 -11.51 -57.70
N VAL A 104 -9.30 -10.20 -57.80
CA VAL A 104 -10.29 -9.16 -57.54
C VAL A 104 -11.45 -9.25 -58.52
N GLU A 105 -11.15 -9.51 -59.79
CA GLU A 105 -12.14 -9.60 -60.86
C GLU A 105 -12.98 -10.88 -60.75
N SER A 106 -12.36 -12.02 -60.39
CA SER A 106 -13.08 -13.27 -60.08
C SER A 106 -14.04 -13.10 -58.90
N VAL A 107 -13.57 -12.52 -57.79
CA VAL A 107 -14.40 -12.31 -56.60
C VAL A 107 -15.51 -11.29 -56.87
N LEU A 108 -15.25 -10.27 -57.70
CA LEU A 108 -16.27 -9.30 -58.11
C LEU A 108 -17.38 -9.96 -58.96
N ALA A 109 -17.01 -10.88 -59.85
CA ALA A 109 -17.95 -11.68 -60.64
C ALA A 109 -18.79 -12.59 -59.74
N ASP A 110 -18.18 -13.26 -58.75
CA ASP A 110 -18.90 -14.09 -57.79
C ASP A 110 -19.92 -13.27 -56.97
N ILE A 111 -19.57 -12.04 -56.58
CA ILE A 111 -20.50 -11.15 -55.86
C ILE A 111 -21.64 -10.69 -56.78
N MET A 112 -21.35 -10.44 -58.05
CA MET A 112 -22.38 -10.14 -59.05
C MET A 112 -23.36 -11.29 -59.25
N ASP A 113 -22.89 -12.53 -59.17
CA ASP A 113 -23.71 -13.74 -59.22
C ASP A 113 -24.47 -14.02 -57.91
N GLY A 114 -24.28 -13.17 -56.90
CA GLY A 114 -24.99 -13.21 -55.63
C GLY A 114 -24.31 -14.07 -54.56
N PHE A 115 -23.06 -14.46 -54.75
CA PHE A 115 -22.31 -15.14 -53.70
C PHE A 115 -21.92 -14.15 -52.58
N PRO A 116 -22.18 -14.48 -51.31
CA PRO A 116 -21.83 -13.60 -50.19
C PRO A 116 -20.31 -13.55 -50.01
N LEU A 117 -19.77 -12.36 -49.76
CA LEU A 117 -18.36 -12.16 -49.46
C LEU A 117 -17.99 -12.76 -48.10
N ASP A 118 -16.96 -13.60 -48.06
CA ASP A 118 -16.52 -14.24 -46.82
C ASP A 118 -15.82 -13.24 -45.86
N VAL A 119 -15.81 -13.56 -44.57
CA VAL A 119 -15.18 -12.73 -43.51
C VAL A 119 -13.66 -12.66 -43.69
N ALA A 120 -13.05 -13.70 -44.27
CA ALA A 120 -11.60 -13.78 -44.50
C ALA A 120 -11.09 -12.83 -45.60
N GLU A 121 -11.96 -12.32 -46.48
CA GLU A 121 -11.60 -11.50 -47.65
C GLU A 121 -11.65 -9.99 -47.36
N ASN A 122 -11.66 -9.61 -46.08
CA ASN A 122 -11.84 -8.23 -45.64
C ASN A 122 -10.77 -7.25 -46.15
N TYR A 123 -9.55 -7.74 -46.36
CA TYR A 123 -8.46 -6.94 -46.91
C TYR A 123 -8.66 -6.58 -48.40
N LEU A 124 -9.53 -7.30 -49.13
CA LEU A 124 -9.83 -7.07 -50.55
C LEU A 124 -10.88 -5.97 -50.78
N LEU A 125 -11.65 -5.58 -49.76
CA LEU A 125 -12.76 -4.62 -49.89
C LEU A 125 -12.36 -3.29 -50.57
N PRO A 126 -11.26 -2.61 -50.20
CA PRO A 126 -10.85 -1.38 -50.87
C PRO A 126 -10.57 -1.58 -52.36
N SER A 127 -9.92 -2.69 -52.72
CA SER A 127 -9.59 -3.06 -54.10
C SER A 127 -10.85 -3.44 -54.90
N LEU A 128 -11.79 -4.18 -54.30
CA LEU A 128 -13.08 -4.53 -54.91
C LEU A 128 -13.96 -3.30 -55.14
N ILE A 129 -14.00 -2.36 -54.18
CA ILE A 129 -14.73 -1.09 -54.34
C ILE A 129 -14.15 -0.27 -55.48
N GLN A 130 -12.81 -0.24 -55.62
CA GLN A 130 -12.17 0.47 -56.71
C GLN A 130 -12.43 -0.21 -58.06
N ALA A 131 -12.29 -1.55 -58.14
CA ALA A 131 -12.58 -2.32 -59.33
C ALA A 131 -14.05 -2.16 -59.79
N ALA A 132 -15.01 -2.19 -58.86
CA ALA A 132 -16.41 -1.93 -59.17
C ALA A 132 -16.62 -0.53 -59.78
N ARG A 133 -15.98 0.51 -59.24
CA ARG A 133 -16.04 1.88 -59.81
C ARG A 133 -15.42 1.96 -61.19
N ASP A 134 -14.32 1.27 -61.41
CA ASP A 134 -13.62 1.25 -62.69
C ASP A 134 -14.50 0.55 -63.76
N HIS A 135 -15.16 -0.55 -63.43
CA HIS A 135 -16.15 -1.21 -64.30
C HIS A 135 -17.39 -0.34 -64.58
N VAL A 136 -17.90 0.40 -63.59
CA VAL A 136 -18.99 1.37 -63.81
C VAL A 136 -18.58 2.42 -64.86
N ASN A 137 -17.39 3.01 -64.71
CA ASN A 137 -16.88 4.00 -65.67
C ASN A 137 -16.67 3.40 -67.07
N GLN A 138 -16.19 2.16 -67.14
CA GLN A 138 -16.01 1.44 -68.39
C GLN A 138 -17.35 1.19 -69.09
N GLU A 139 -18.35 0.65 -68.39
CA GLU A 139 -19.67 0.36 -68.99
C GLU A 139 -20.48 1.63 -69.33
N LEU A 140 -20.23 2.74 -68.63
CA LEU A 140 -20.78 4.05 -69.01
C LEU A 140 -20.16 4.55 -70.33
N SER A 141 -18.87 4.29 -70.57
CA SER A 141 -18.19 4.68 -71.80
C SER A 141 -18.63 3.87 -73.02
N THR A 142 -19.06 2.62 -72.82
CA THR A 142 -19.60 1.72 -73.86
C THR A 142 -21.10 1.92 -74.11
N GLY A 143 -21.82 2.57 -73.18
CA GLY A 143 -23.25 2.83 -73.27
C GLY A 143 -24.15 1.73 -72.67
N ASN A 144 -23.58 0.79 -71.91
CA ASN A 144 -24.28 -0.32 -71.28
C ASN A 144 -24.80 0.03 -69.88
N TYR A 145 -25.82 0.90 -69.81
CA TYR A 145 -26.32 1.43 -68.54
C TYR A 145 -26.85 0.36 -67.55
N LYS A 146 -27.40 -0.76 -68.04
CA LYS A 146 -27.94 -1.82 -67.17
C LYS A 146 -26.84 -2.55 -66.41
N GLU A 147 -25.70 -2.76 -67.06
CA GLU A 147 -24.57 -3.47 -66.49
C GLU A 147 -23.79 -2.55 -65.55
N ALA A 148 -23.63 -1.27 -65.94
CA ALA A 148 -23.14 -0.22 -65.06
C ALA A 148 -23.94 -0.12 -63.75
N GLN A 149 -25.29 -0.18 -63.81
CA GLN A 149 -26.13 -0.17 -62.60
C GLN A 149 -25.85 -1.38 -61.68
N ARG A 150 -25.63 -2.57 -62.25
CA ARG A 150 -25.33 -3.77 -61.44
C ARG A 150 -24.00 -3.62 -60.69
N TYR A 151 -22.96 -3.13 -61.36
CA TYR A 151 -21.68 -2.85 -60.72
C TYR A 151 -21.78 -1.73 -59.69
N GLU A 152 -22.63 -0.72 -59.92
CA GLU A 152 -22.91 0.33 -58.95
C GLU A 152 -23.61 -0.23 -57.70
N ASP A 153 -24.62 -1.09 -57.87
CA ASP A 153 -25.33 -1.75 -56.78
C ASP A 153 -24.36 -2.61 -55.95
N VAL A 154 -23.51 -3.42 -56.60
CA VAL A 154 -22.44 -4.20 -55.95
C VAL A 154 -21.46 -3.28 -55.21
N GLY A 155 -21.00 -2.20 -55.85
CA GLY A 155 -20.13 -1.20 -55.23
C GLY A 155 -20.75 -0.59 -53.97
N ASN A 156 -22.05 -0.28 -54.01
CA ASN A 156 -22.80 0.24 -52.85
C ASN A 156 -22.91 -0.80 -51.73
N THR A 157 -23.15 -2.08 -52.06
CA THR A 157 -23.15 -3.16 -51.04
C THR A 157 -21.78 -3.35 -50.40
N LEU A 158 -20.70 -3.30 -51.18
CA LEU A 158 -19.32 -3.40 -50.68
C LEU A 158 -18.96 -2.22 -49.78
N VAL A 159 -19.36 -1.00 -50.15
CA VAL A 159 -19.18 0.19 -49.29
C VAL A 159 -19.98 0.06 -47.99
N ALA A 160 -21.23 -0.42 -48.05
CA ALA A 160 -22.04 -0.66 -46.86
C ALA A 160 -21.39 -1.69 -45.92
N LEU A 161 -20.92 -2.81 -46.48
CA LEU A 161 -20.25 -3.89 -45.76
C LEU A 161 -18.91 -3.42 -45.16
N SER A 162 -18.13 -2.60 -45.90
CA SER A 162 -16.92 -1.96 -45.38
C SER A 162 -17.23 -1.06 -44.19
N ASN A 163 -18.29 -0.26 -44.25
CA ASN A 163 -18.68 0.63 -43.17
C ASN A 163 -19.15 -0.14 -41.93
N GLU A 164 -19.94 -1.20 -42.12
CA GLU A 164 -20.41 -2.09 -41.06
C GLU A 164 -19.24 -2.72 -40.30
N ARG A 165 -18.27 -3.32 -41.02
CA ARG A 165 -17.06 -3.90 -40.44
C ARG A 165 -16.22 -2.87 -39.68
N MET A 166 -16.13 -1.64 -40.20
CA MET A 166 -15.43 -0.54 -39.51
C MET A 166 -16.11 -0.16 -38.18
N VAL A 167 -17.45 -0.21 -38.13
CA VAL A 167 -18.23 0.02 -36.90
C VAL A 167 -18.04 -1.14 -35.92
N GLU A 168 -18.06 -2.38 -36.38
CA GLU A 168 -17.79 -3.57 -35.55
C GLU A 168 -16.38 -3.55 -34.95
N MET A 169 -15.36 -3.21 -35.74
CA MET A 169 -13.99 -3.07 -35.25
C MET A 169 -13.91 -2.05 -34.12
N LYS A 170 -14.52 -0.86 -34.29
CA LYS A 170 -14.58 0.17 -33.25
C LYS A 170 -15.37 -0.28 -32.01
N LYS A 171 -16.38 -1.13 -32.17
CA LYS A 171 -17.13 -1.74 -31.05
C LYS A 171 -16.24 -2.72 -30.29
N ASN A 172 -15.51 -3.58 -31.01
CA ASN A 172 -14.58 -4.53 -30.42
C ASN A 172 -13.43 -3.84 -29.68
N GLU A 173 -12.79 -2.82 -30.28
CA GLU A 173 -11.74 -2.04 -29.62
C GLU A 173 -12.21 -1.42 -28.29
N LYS A 174 -13.44 -0.88 -28.27
CA LYS A 174 -14.04 -0.34 -27.03
C LYS A 174 -14.28 -1.44 -26.00
N ARG A 175 -14.76 -2.60 -26.44
CA ARG A 175 -14.98 -3.76 -25.57
C ARG A 175 -13.67 -4.24 -24.95
N GLU A 176 -12.64 -4.42 -25.77
CA GLU A 176 -11.30 -4.81 -25.32
C GLU A 176 -10.71 -3.80 -24.34
N ALA A 177 -10.89 -2.50 -24.58
CA ALA A 177 -10.46 -1.47 -23.65
C ALA A 177 -11.18 -1.58 -22.29
N LEU A 178 -12.48 -1.86 -22.26
CA LEU A 178 -13.24 -2.08 -21.02
C LEU A 178 -12.78 -3.35 -20.29
N VAL A 179 -12.60 -4.46 -21.02
CA VAL A 179 -12.09 -5.72 -20.48
C VAL A 179 -10.70 -5.54 -19.89
N TYR A 180 -9.83 -4.77 -20.55
CA TYR A 180 -8.50 -4.46 -20.05
C TYR A 180 -8.53 -3.65 -18.74
N GLN A 181 -9.43 -2.67 -18.61
CA GLN A 181 -9.60 -1.92 -17.36
C GLN A 181 -10.14 -2.81 -16.24
N PHE A 182 -11.07 -3.72 -16.58
CA PHE A 182 -11.60 -4.70 -15.65
C PHE A 182 -10.51 -5.64 -15.11
N THR A 183 -9.70 -6.23 -16.00
CA THR A 183 -8.61 -7.14 -15.59
C THR A 183 -7.54 -6.44 -14.75
N GLN A 184 -7.21 -5.18 -15.06
CA GLN A 184 -6.33 -4.39 -14.20
C GLN A 184 -6.90 -4.18 -12.79
N ALA A 185 -8.19 -3.88 -12.68
CA ALA A 185 -8.85 -3.69 -11.38
C ALA A 185 -8.89 -5.00 -10.57
N GLU A 186 -9.15 -6.13 -11.22
CA GLU A 186 -9.10 -7.45 -10.57
C GLU A 186 -7.68 -7.81 -10.10
N GLU A 187 -6.67 -7.55 -10.92
CA GLU A 187 -5.27 -7.82 -10.56
C GLU A 187 -4.84 -6.95 -9.37
N ALA A 188 -5.26 -5.68 -9.34
CA ALA A 188 -5.04 -4.79 -8.20
C ALA A 188 -5.72 -5.31 -6.94
N LEU A 189 -6.98 -5.77 -7.03
CA LEU A 189 -7.69 -6.39 -5.90
C LEU A 189 -6.99 -7.65 -5.39
N ARG A 190 -6.46 -8.49 -6.30
CA ARG A 190 -5.69 -9.68 -5.91
C ARG A 190 -4.41 -9.31 -5.17
N LYS A 191 -3.64 -8.36 -5.70
CA LYS A 191 -2.41 -7.86 -5.06
C LYS A 191 -2.68 -7.27 -3.68
N GLU A 192 -3.80 -6.56 -3.52
CA GLU A 192 -4.18 -5.97 -2.24
C GLU A 192 -4.52 -7.05 -1.20
N ASN A 193 -5.21 -8.12 -1.60
CA ASN A 193 -5.47 -9.26 -0.72
C ASN A 193 -4.19 -10.00 -0.30
N GLU A 194 -3.25 -10.17 -1.23
CA GLU A 194 -1.91 -10.74 -0.94
C GLU A 194 -1.12 -9.85 0.01
N SER A 195 -1.16 -8.53 -0.22
CA SER A 195 -0.52 -7.50 0.62
C SER A 195 -1.06 -7.51 2.06
N LEU A 196 -2.39 -7.54 2.24
CA LEU A 196 -3.02 -7.67 3.56
C LEU A 196 -2.57 -8.96 4.27
N ARG A 197 -2.56 -10.08 3.56
CA ARG A 197 -2.15 -11.36 4.14
C ARG A 197 -0.70 -11.31 4.63
N GLN A 198 0.22 -10.80 3.80
CA GLN A 198 1.62 -10.64 4.18
C GLN A 198 1.79 -9.67 5.36
N ALA A 199 1.07 -8.54 5.36
CA ALA A 199 1.13 -7.57 6.45
C ALA A 199 0.64 -8.16 7.79
N LEU A 200 -0.37 -9.02 7.77
CA LEU A 200 -0.85 -9.73 8.96
C LEU A 200 0.14 -10.81 9.42
N GLU A 201 0.67 -11.62 8.49
CA GLU A 201 1.69 -12.63 8.81
C GLU A 201 2.93 -11.97 9.43
N ASP A 202 3.49 -10.92 8.82
CA ASP A 202 4.61 -10.14 9.34
C ASP A 202 4.32 -9.55 10.74
N HIS A 203 3.10 -9.06 10.95
CA HIS A 203 2.68 -8.49 12.23
C HIS A 203 2.57 -9.57 13.31
N ASP A 204 1.99 -10.72 12.98
CA ASP A 204 1.81 -11.83 13.91
C ASP A 204 3.14 -12.47 14.30
N GLU A 205 4.08 -12.60 13.35
CA GLU A 205 5.47 -13.03 13.64
C GLU A 205 6.19 -12.06 14.58
N ARG A 206 6.12 -10.75 14.33
CA ARG A 206 6.73 -9.74 15.20
C ARG A 206 6.08 -9.70 16.57
N SER A 207 4.76 -9.86 16.64
CA SER A 207 4.00 -9.88 17.89
C SER A 207 4.41 -11.08 18.74
N LYS A 208 4.49 -12.27 18.12
CA LYS A 208 4.94 -13.49 18.78
C LYS A 208 6.37 -13.38 19.27
N ALA A 209 7.29 -12.88 18.44
CA ALA A 209 8.68 -12.67 18.84
C ALA A 209 8.82 -11.71 20.03
N ALA A 210 7.99 -10.66 20.09
CA ALA A 210 7.96 -9.74 21.23
C ALA A 210 7.39 -10.38 22.50
N GLU A 211 6.37 -11.25 22.38
CA GLU A 211 5.82 -12.02 23.49
C GLU A 211 6.84 -13.04 24.03
N ASP A 212 7.52 -13.76 23.14
CA ASP A 212 8.57 -14.72 23.49
C ASP A 212 9.75 -14.03 24.20
N ALA A 213 10.17 -12.85 23.73
CA ALA A 213 11.20 -12.06 24.38
C ALA A 213 10.79 -11.61 25.79
N LEU A 214 9.53 -11.19 25.98
CA LEU A 214 9.00 -10.81 27.29
C LEU A 214 8.93 -12.02 28.24
N ASN A 215 8.51 -13.20 27.73
CA ASN A 215 8.48 -14.44 28.50
C ASN A 215 9.89 -14.84 28.98
N ALA A 216 10.89 -14.74 28.10
CA ALA A 216 12.27 -15.04 28.45
C ALA A 216 12.82 -14.07 29.51
N GLU A 217 12.51 -12.77 29.41
CA GLU A 217 12.88 -11.78 30.44
C GLU A 217 12.21 -12.10 31.79
N GLU A 218 10.92 -12.46 31.77
CA GLU A 218 10.18 -12.86 32.96
C GLU A 218 10.80 -14.09 33.64
N GLU A 219 11.12 -15.13 32.86
CA GLU A 219 11.72 -16.36 33.38
C GLU A 219 13.09 -16.10 34.00
N VAL A 220 13.97 -15.36 33.32
CA VAL A 220 15.31 -15.03 33.85
C VAL A 220 15.19 -14.22 35.13
N THR A 221 14.36 -13.18 35.15
CA THR A 221 14.24 -12.30 36.33
C THR A 221 13.59 -13.01 37.52
N LEU A 222 12.63 -13.92 37.30
CA LEU A 222 12.05 -14.74 38.36
C LEU A 222 13.06 -15.77 38.88
N ASN A 223 13.82 -16.41 37.99
CA ASN A 223 14.87 -17.36 38.37
C ASN A 223 15.97 -16.69 39.19
N ASP A 224 16.43 -15.50 38.79
CA ASP A 224 17.41 -14.71 39.54
C ASP A 224 16.86 -14.31 40.93
N HIS A 225 15.59 -13.91 40.98
CA HIS A 225 14.92 -13.59 42.23
C HIS A 225 14.84 -14.81 43.16
N ASP A 226 14.48 -15.97 42.63
CA ASP A 226 14.30 -17.20 43.40
C ASP A 226 15.66 -17.78 43.83
N ALA A 227 16.71 -17.68 42.99
CA ALA A 227 18.08 -18.05 43.34
C ALA A 227 18.61 -17.24 44.53
N VAL A 228 18.39 -15.92 44.55
CA VAL A 228 18.76 -15.05 45.69
C VAL A 228 17.91 -15.32 46.93
N THR A 229 16.66 -15.76 46.75
CA THR A 229 15.76 -16.05 47.88
C THR A 229 16.10 -17.36 48.57
N ASN A 230 16.50 -18.38 47.81
CA ASN A 230 16.84 -19.71 48.31
C ASN A 230 18.28 -19.82 48.86
N GLY A 231 19.09 -18.77 48.69
CA GLY A 231 20.43 -18.70 49.26
C GLY A 231 20.43 -18.35 50.76
N ASP A 232 21.63 -18.16 51.31
CA ASP A 232 21.80 -17.80 52.71
C ASP A 232 21.21 -16.43 53.03
N LEU A 233 20.74 -16.26 54.27
CA LEU A 233 20.17 -15.01 54.74
C LEU A 233 21.23 -13.89 54.64
N PRO A 234 20.97 -12.79 53.90
CA PRO A 234 21.95 -11.73 53.74
C PRO A 234 22.33 -11.12 55.09
N VAL A 235 23.63 -10.90 55.32
CA VAL A 235 24.18 -10.35 56.57
C VAL A 235 23.53 -9.01 56.93
N GLU A 236 23.18 -8.19 55.93
CA GLU A 236 22.49 -6.90 56.13
C GLU A 236 21.11 -7.02 56.80
N LYS A 237 20.48 -8.19 56.74
CA LYS A 237 19.17 -8.49 57.33
C LYS A 237 19.26 -9.08 58.73
N LEU A 238 20.43 -9.58 59.14
CA LEU A 238 20.70 -10.07 60.49
C LEU A 238 20.88 -8.88 61.45
N LYS A 239 19.75 -8.31 61.89
CA LYS A 239 19.71 -7.27 62.92
C LYS A 239 19.07 -7.83 64.18
N PHE A 240 19.91 -8.16 65.14
CA PHE A 240 19.49 -8.68 66.44
C PHE A 240 18.85 -7.61 67.31
N SER A 241 18.00 -8.04 68.25
CA SER A 241 17.39 -7.16 69.23
C SER A 241 18.42 -6.63 70.21
N SER A 242 18.14 -5.47 70.82
CA SER A 242 18.98 -4.92 71.88
C SER A 242 19.05 -5.85 73.10
N ALA A 243 18.01 -6.65 73.36
CA ALA A 243 18.00 -7.59 74.47
C ALA A 243 19.04 -8.70 74.30
N LEU A 244 19.18 -9.26 73.09
CA LEU A 244 20.22 -10.24 72.77
C LEU A 244 21.62 -9.62 72.81
N LEU A 245 21.78 -8.42 72.26
CA LEU A 245 23.06 -7.69 72.31
C LEU A 245 23.49 -7.41 73.75
N ASN A 246 22.57 -6.99 74.62
CA ASN A 246 22.84 -6.77 76.04
C ASN A 246 23.27 -8.07 76.75
N LEU A 247 22.64 -9.21 76.45
CA LEU A 247 23.04 -10.51 77.01
C LEU A 247 24.45 -10.94 76.57
N ARG A 248 24.83 -10.66 75.32
CA ARG A 248 26.19 -10.91 74.82
C ARG A 248 27.22 -9.98 75.47
N GLU A 249 26.84 -8.73 75.76
CA GLU A 249 27.69 -7.79 76.49
C GLU A 249 27.88 -8.20 77.95
N THR A 250 26.81 -8.63 78.64
CA THR A 250 26.89 -9.13 80.02
C THR A 250 27.69 -10.43 80.10
N GLU A 251 27.50 -11.36 79.15
CA GLU A 251 28.33 -12.57 79.00
C GLU A 251 29.82 -12.18 78.93
N LYS A 252 30.18 -11.28 78.01
CA LYS A 252 31.56 -10.81 77.81
C LYS A 252 32.13 -10.17 79.08
N PHE A 253 31.34 -9.38 79.78
CA PHE A 253 31.74 -8.75 81.05
C PHE A 253 32.00 -9.77 82.17
N LEU A 254 31.13 -10.78 82.31
CA LEU A 254 31.27 -11.84 83.32
C LEU A 254 32.50 -12.72 83.05
N VAL A 255 32.80 -13.01 81.78
CA VAL A 255 34.02 -13.72 81.37
C VAL A 255 35.28 -12.92 81.73
N LEU A 256 35.30 -11.61 81.44
CA LEU A 256 36.41 -10.73 81.82
C LEU A 256 36.60 -10.64 83.34
N SER A 257 35.49 -10.71 84.08
CA SER A 257 35.47 -10.72 85.55
C SER A 257 35.76 -12.10 86.16
N ARG A 258 36.06 -13.12 85.35
CA ARG A 258 36.34 -14.52 85.75
C ARG A 258 35.19 -15.22 86.48
N ARG A 259 33.94 -14.81 86.26
CA ARG A 259 32.74 -15.47 86.81
C ARG A 259 32.15 -16.46 85.80
N PHE A 260 32.80 -17.61 85.66
CA PHE A 260 32.51 -18.52 84.55
C PHE A 260 31.17 -19.26 84.66
N GLU A 261 30.70 -19.59 85.85
CA GLU A 261 29.40 -20.26 86.04
C GLU A 261 28.23 -19.36 85.66
N GLU A 262 28.25 -18.10 86.13
CA GLU A 262 27.27 -17.08 85.75
C GLU A 262 27.31 -16.81 84.24
N ALA A 263 28.52 -16.69 83.67
CA ALA A 263 28.70 -16.50 82.23
C ALA A 263 28.14 -17.67 81.40
N ALA A 264 28.29 -18.92 81.86
CA ALA A 264 27.74 -20.08 81.17
C ALA A 264 26.21 -20.07 81.14
N GLY A 265 25.56 -19.64 82.23
CA GLY A 265 24.10 -19.46 82.29
C GLY A 265 23.61 -18.38 81.31
N ILE A 266 24.27 -17.22 81.30
CA ILE A 266 23.93 -16.12 80.37
C ILE A 266 24.19 -16.53 78.91
N LYS A 267 25.27 -17.26 78.64
CA LYS A 267 25.57 -17.77 77.30
C LYS A 267 24.46 -18.68 76.78
N ALA A 268 24.00 -19.63 77.59
CA ALA A 268 22.92 -20.53 77.19
C ALA A 268 21.61 -19.76 76.90
N GLU A 269 21.29 -18.74 77.71
CA GLU A 269 20.13 -17.87 77.45
C GLU A 269 20.31 -17.05 76.16
N ALA A 270 21.50 -16.51 75.92
CA ALA A 270 21.83 -15.75 74.71
C ALA A 270 21.76 -16.63 73.45
N ASP A 271 22.35 -17.84 73.49
CA ASP A 271 22.32 -18.80 72.38
C ASP A 271 20.87 -19.22 72.04
N GLN A 272 20.02 -19.45 73.05
CA GLN A 272 18.61 -19.77 72.85
C GLN A 272 17.85 -18.60 72.18
N LYS A 273 18.04 -17.37 72.67
CA LYS A 273 17.42 -16.17 72.08
C LYS A 273 17.92 -15.88 70.67
N GLU A 274 19.20 -16.14 70.40
CA GLU A 274 19.77 -15.99 69.05
C GLU A 274 19.10 -16.94 68.06
N ILE A 275 18.90 -18.22 68.43
CA ILE A 275 18.22 -19.19 67.57
C ILE A 275 16.78 -18.73 67.26
N GLU A 276 16.06 -18.21 68.26
CA GLU A 276 14.68 -17.72 68.10
C GLU A 276 14.64 -16.47 67.20
N GLU A 277 15.53 -15.51 67.42
CA GLU A 277 15.60 -14.29 66.62
C GLU A 277 16.02 -14.56 65.18
N VAL A 278 17.00 -15.44 64.93
CA VAL A 278 17.42 -15.84 63.58
C VAL A 278 16.23 -16.45 62.82
N LYS A 279 15.46 -17.34 63.45
CA LYS A 279 14.25 -17.93 62.84
C LYS A 279 13.23 -16.85 62.50
N ALA A 280 12.93 -15.95 63.43
CA ALA A 280 11.97 -14.87 63.22
C ALA A 280 12.39 -13.90 62.10
N ILE A 281 13.69 -13.55 62.05
CA ILE A 281 14.27 -12.72 61.00
C ILE A 281 14.16 -13.42 59.64
N HIS A 282 14.48 -14.72 59.58
CA HIS A 282 14.41 -15.51 58.36
C HIS A 282 12.97 -15.60 57.82
N GLU A 283 11.98 -15.89 58.68
CA GLU A 283 10.57 -15.88 58.26
C GLU A 283 10.11 -14.51 57.73
N LYS A 284 10.52 -13.43 58.40
CA LYS A 284 10.20 -12.07 57.98
C LYS A 284 10.84 -11.76 56.62
N TYR A 285 12.08 -12.18 56.40
CA TYR A 285 12.77 -12.05 55.13
C TYR A 285 12.03 -12.80 54.01
N LEU A 286 11.66 -14.07 54.23
CA LEU A 286 10.91 -14.86 53.24
C LEU A 286 9.55 -14.24 52.93
N LYS A 287 8.82 -13.73 53.94
CA LYS A 287 7.55 -13.00 53.72
C LYS A 287 7.76 -11.76 52.85
N GLN A 288 8.82 -10.98 53.11
CA GLN A 288 9.17 -9.82 52.28
C GLN A 288 9.52 -10.21 50.84
N ARG A 289 10.33 -11.26 50.65
CA ARG A 289 10.68 -11.79 49.32
C ARG A 289 9.46 -12.30 48.57
N LYS A 290 8.53 -12.99 49.23
CA LYS A 290 7.26 -13.41 48.63
C LYS A 290 6.44 -12.21 48.12
N ILE A 291 6.34 -11.15 48.91
CA ILE A 291 5.66 -9.91 48.48
C ILE A 291 6.38 -9.28 47.28
N GLN A 292 7.71 -9.24 47.28
CA GLN A 292 8.50 -8.73 46.15
C GLN A 292 8.28 -9.55 44.88
N ARG A 293 8.30 -10.88 44.99
CA ARG A 293 8.01 -11.79 43.88
C ARG A 293 6.62 -11.57 43.31
N ASN A 294 5.60 -11.46 44.15
CA ASN A 294 4.23 -11.18 43.69
C ASN A 294 4.13 -9.85 42.93
N LYS A 295 4.79 -8.78 43.44
CA LYS A 295 4.84 -7.50 42.72
C LYS A 295 5.55 -7.60 41.38
N LEU A 296 6.58 -8.45 41.28
CA LEU A 296 7.31 -8.68 40.03
C LEU A 296 6.41 -9.38 39.01
N VAL A 297 5.72 -10.45 39.42
CA VAL A 297 4.72 -11.17 38.59
C VAL A 297 3.60 -10.23 38.15
N GLU A 298 3.01 -9.46 39.07
CA GLU A 298 1.98 -8.48 38.75
C GLU A 298 2.47 -7.42 37.73
N SER A 299 3.73 -6.98 37.84
CA SER A 299 4.34 -6.07 36.87
C SER A 299 4.49 -6.72 35.49
N PHE A 300 4.89 -7.99 35.41
CA PHE A 300 5.01 -8.70 34.13
C PHE A 300 3.63 -8.93 33.50
N ASP A 301 2.64 -9.33 34.29
CA ASP A 301 1.25 -9.48 33.85
C ASP A 301 0.68 -8.18 33.27
N GLN A 302 0.94 -7.04 33.93
CA GLN A 302 0.54 -5.74 33.41
C GLN A 302 1.23 -5.41 32.07
N ARG A 303 2.55 -5.63 31.97
CA ARG A 303 3.29 -5.41 30.72
C ARG A 303 2.76 -6.30 29.60
N ARG A 304 2.51 -7.58 29.88
CA ARG A 304 1.95 -8.57 28.95
C ARG A 304 0.57 -8.14 28.46
N LYS A 305 -0.33 -7.73 29.36
CA LYS A 305 -1.66 -7.20 28.99
C LYS A 305 -1.54 -5.98 28.08
N CYS A 306 -0.69 -5.01 28.43
CA CYS A 306 -0.47 -3.83 27.59
C CYS A 306 0.09 -4.19 26.21
N LEU A 307 0.99 -5.18 26.13
CA LEU A 307 1.55 -5.65 24.86
C LEU A 307 0.45 -6.28 23.98
N ILE A 308 -0.35 -7.20 24.54
CA ILE A 308 -1.45 -7.87 23.84
C ILE A 308 -2.46 -6.83 23.33
N GLU A 309 -2.89 -5.89 24.17
CA GLU A 309 -3.83 -4.84 23.76
C GLU A 309 -3.26 -3.95 22.66
N LYS A 310 -1.97 -3.61 22.74
CA LYS A 310 -1.29 -2.81 21.71
C LYS A 310 -1.23 -3.56 20.39
N ASN A 311 -0.86 -4.85 20.41
CA ASN A 311 -0.78 -5.69 19.22
C ASN A 311 -2.17 -5.88 18.60
N ALA A 312 -3.20 -6.13 19.41
CA ALA A 312 -4.58 -6.25 18.94
C ALA A 312 -5.07 -4.96 18.23
N ARG A 313 -4.78 -3.78 18.79
CA ARG A 313 -5.13 -2.49 18.16
C ARG A 313 -4.37 -2.26 16.85
N LEU A 314 -3.11 -2.65 16.77
CA LEU A 314 -2.31 -2.52 15.56
C LEU A 314 -2.81 -3.47 14.47
N ARG A 315 -3.08 -4.74 14.81
CA ARG A 315 -3.67 -5.72 13.91
C ARG A 315 -5.01 -5.24 13.36
N GLN A 316 -5.89 -4.73 14.22
CA GLN A 316 -7.17 -4.16 13.80
C GLN A 316 -7.00 -2.96 12.87
N ARG A 317 -6.00 -2.10 13.10
CA ARG A 317 -5.72 -0.97 12.21
C ARG A 317 -5.28 -1.44 10.83
N ILE A 318 -4.37 -2.42 10.76
CA ILE A 318 -3.93 -3.03 9.49
C ILE A 318 -5.15 -3.57 8.74
N GLU A 319 -6.01 -4.34 9.40
CA GLU A 319 -7.25 -4.85 8.79
C GLU A 319 -8.16 -3.72 8.27
N GLN A 320 -8.35 -2.65 9.05
CA GLN A 320 -9.21 -1.52 8.65
C GLN A 320 -8.66 -0.75 7.45
N ASP A 321 -7.35 -0.48 7.43
CA ASP A 321 -6.69 0.27 6.36
C ASP A 321 -6.81 -0.50 5.02
N HIS A 322 -6.48 -1.79 5.03
CA HIS A 322 -6.61 -2.65 3.84
C HIS A 322 -8.08 -2.92 3.46
N GLN A 323 -8.99 -3.05 4.43
CA GLN A 323 -10.42 -3.23 4.14
C GLN A 323 -11.01 -2.03 3.41
N ALA A 324 -10.57 -0.80 3.75
CA ALA A 324 -11.00 0.40 3.06
C ALA A 324 -10.54 0.39 1.59
N GLU A 325 -9.27 0.05 1.33
CA GLU A 325 -8.71 -0.05 -0.01
C GLU A 325 -9.36 -1.17 -0.83
N ARG A 326 -9.49 -2.36 -0.24
CA ARG A 326 -10.20 -3.50 -0.82
C ARG A 326 -11.64 -3.13 -1.22
N SER A 327 -12.39 -2.46 -0.34
CA SER A 327 -13.77 -2.04 -0.65
C SER A 327 -13.84 -1.04 -1.81
N ALA A 328 -12.80 -0.23 -2.02
CA ALA A 328 -12.73 0.70 -3.13
C ALA A 328 -12.43 -0.03 -4.45
N LEU A 329 -11.52 -1.00 -4.40
CA LEU A 329 -11.18 -1.86 -5.54
C LEU A 329 -12.35 -2.77 -5.94
N GLU A 330 -13.06 -3.39 -4.99
CA GLU A 330 -14.26 -4.19 -5.26
C GLU A 330 -15.35 -3.36 -5.96
N ARG A 331 -15.57 -2.11 -5.51
CA ARG A 331 -16.48 -1.18 -6.19
C ARG A 331 -16.01 -0.82 -7.59
N ALA A 332 -14.70 -0.69 -7.83
CA ALA A 332 -14.15 -0.43 -9.15
C ALA A 332 -14.36 -1.63 -10.09
N VAL A 333 -14.07 -2.85 -9.62
CA VAL A 333 -14.30 -4.10 -10.35
C VAL A 333 -15.78 -4.23 -10.75
N GLU A 334 -16.70 -4.02 -9.81
CA GLU A 334 -18.13 -4.10 -10.08
C GLU A 334 -18.60 -3.02 -11.07
N ASN A 335 -18.08 -1.79 -10.98
CA ASN A 335 -18.39 -0.72 -11.93
C ASN A 335 -17.94 -1.09 -13.35
N TRP A 336 -16.71 -1.59 -13.51
CA TRP A 336 -16.21 -2.02 -14.82
C TRP A 336 -16.99 -3.20 -15.38
N ARG A 337 -17.34 -4.17 -14.52
CA ARG A 337 -18.20 -5.29 -14.88
C ARG A 337 -19.57 -4.82 -15.39
N GLN A 338 -20.21 -3.89 -14.67
CA GLN A 338 -21.48 -3.31 -15.08
C GLN A 338 -21.37 -2.58 -16.41
N ARG A 339 -20.30 -1.80 -16.63
CA ARG A 339 -20.05 -1.14 -17.92
C ARG A 339 -19.90 -2.11 -19.08
N ILE A 340 -19.23 -3.25 -18.88
CA ILE A 340 -19.13 -4.30 -19.89
C ILE A 340 -20.52 -4.89 -20.19
N ILE A 341 -21.30 -5.21 -19.16
CA ILE A 341 -22.66 -5.75 -19.32
C ILE A 341 -23.57 -4.74 -20.05
N GLU A 342 -23.52 -3.46 -19.68
CA GLU A 342 -24.29 -2.42 -20.35
C GLU A 342 -23.85 -2.22 -21.80
N PHE A 343 -22.54 -2.29 -22.07
CA PHE A 343 -22.01 -2.22 -23.42
C PHE A 343 -22.49 -3.40 -24.28
N ASP A 344 -22.41 -4.62 -23.76
CA ASP A 344 -22.85 -5.84 -24.46
C ASP A 344 -24.38 -5.80 -24.70
N LYS A 345 -25.19 -5.35 -23.73
CA LYS A 345 -26.65 -5.13 -23.93
C LYS A 345 -26.96 -4.09 -25.00
N ASN A 346 -26.19 -3.00 -25.05
CA ASN A 346 -26.37 -1.96 -26.06
C ASN A 346 -25.98 -2.45 -27.46
N LEU A 347 -25.02 -3.37 -27.56
CA LEU A 347 -24.68 -4.03 -28.81
C LEU A 347 -25.82 -4.94 -29.29
N GLU A 348 -26.40 -5.75 -28.41
CA GLU A 348 -27.54 -6.61 -28.73
C GLU A 348 -28.77 -5.81 -29.18
N ALA A 349 -29.07 -4.69 -28.51
CA ALA A 349 -30.22 -3.84 -28.85
C ALA A 349 -30.09 -3.16 -30.23
N GLN A 350 -28.86 -2.89 -30.69
CA GLN A 350 -28.60 -2.31 -32.02
C GLN A 350 -28.72 -3.34 -33.16
N ASN A 351 -28.65 -4.63 -32.85
CA ASN A 351 -28.74 -5.71 -33.84
C ASN A 351 -30.19 -6.21 -34.04
N ILE A 352 -31.18 -5.60 -33.39
CA ILE A 352 -32.60 -5.92 -33.62
C ILE A 352 -33.01 -5.28 -34.96
N PRO A 353 -33.51 -6.06 -35.94
CA PRO A 353 -34.03 -5.51 -37.18
C PRO A 353 -35.12 -4.49 -36.85
N ILE A 354 -35.04 -3.30 -37.44
CA ILE A 354 -36.11 -2.31 -37.36
C ILE A 354 -37.33 -2.92 -38.06
N VAL A 355 -38.15 -3.64 -37.31
CA VAL A 355 -39.50 -3.96 -37.73
C VAL A 355 -40.20 -2.61 -37.85
N GLU A 356 -40.56 -2.23 -39.07
CA GLU A 356 -41.32 -1.01 -39.36
C GLU A 356 -42.61 -1.00 -38.54
N THR A 357 -42.55 -0.49 -37.31
CA THR A 357 -43.74 -0.20 -36.54
C THR A 357 -44.41 0.97 -37.25
N LYS A 358 -45.49 0.64 -37.96
CA LYS A 358 -46.41 1.57 -38.62
C LYS A 358 -46.55 2.85 -37.78
N LYS A 359 -46.13 3.97 -38.38
CA LYS A 359 -46.24 5.33 -37.85
C LYS A 359 -47.63 5.53 -37.26
N THR A 360 -47.75 5.47 -35.93
CA THR A 360 -48.93 5.97 -35.24
C THR A 360 -48.91 7.51 -35.35
N PRO A 361 -50.05 8.14 -35.68
CA PRO A 361 -50.10 9.57 -35.89
C PRO A 361 -49.71 10.32 -34.61
N ARG A 362 -48.74 11.20 -34.79
CA ARG A 362 -48.17 12.11 -33.80
C ARG A 362 -49.29 12.98 -33.22
N ALA A 363 -49.83 12.59 -32.07
CA ALA A 363 -50.71 13.45 -31.30
C ALA A 363 -49.91 14.69 -30.87
N PHE A 364 -50.44 15.87 -31.22
CA PHE A 364 -49.93 17.16 -30.78
C PHE A 364 -49.93 17.20 -29.24
N VAL A 365 -48.76 16.98 -28.65
CA VAL A 365 -48.52 17.25 -27.23
C VAL A 365 -48.41 18.76 -27.08
N THR A 366 -49.46 19.35 -26.53
CA THR A 366 -49.51 20.75 -26.11
C THR A 366 -48.36 21.05 -25.16
N GLN A 367 -47.69 22.16 -25.41
CA GLN A 367 -46.60 22.70 -24.59
C GLN A 367 -47.11 22.94 -23.16
N ARG A 368 -46.84 22.00 -22.26
CA ARG A 368 -46.93 22.26 -20.82
C ARG A 368 -45.63 22.92 -20.40
N THR A 369 -45.75 24.19 -20.05
CA THR A 369 -44.72 24.97 -19.36
C THR A 369 -44.20 24.22 -18.14
N PRO A 370 -42.88 24.26 -17.87
CA PRO A 370 -42.33 23.67 -16.66
C PRO A 370 -42.86 24.44 -15.43
N PRO A 371 -43.33 23.75 -14.37
CA PRO A 371 -43.68 24.41 -13.13
C PRO A 371 -42.42 25.02 -12.52
N LEU A 372 -42.49 26.32 -12.24
CA LEU A 372 -41.51 27.08 -11.46
C LEU A 372 -41.11 26.27 -10.22
N SER A 373 -39.83 25.94 -10.11
CA SER A 373 -39.28 25.21 -8.96
C SER A 373 -39.53 25.99 -7.68
N ALA A 374 -40.11 25.32 -6.70
CA ALA A 374 -40.30 25.82 -5.35
C ALA A 374 -38.98 26.30 -4.72
N HIS A 375 -39.10 27.41 -4.00
CA HIS A 375 -38.07 28.04 -3.18
C HIS A 375 -37.15 27.03 -2.47
N ARG A 376 -35.85 27.17 -2.76
CA ARG A 376 -34.76 26.58 -2.00
C ARG A 376 -34.71 27.28 -0.64
N THR A 377 -35.15 26.63 0.42
CA THR A 377 -34.94 27.11 1.79
C THR A 377 -33.44 27.08 2.13
N PRO A 378 -32.93 28.08 2.87
CA PRO A 378 -31.54 28.12 3.28
C PRO A 378 -31.25 27.01 4.29
N ARG A 379 -30.24 26.19 3.96
CA ARG A 379 -29.70 25.11 4.80
C ARG A 379 -29.11 25.73 6.08
N PRO A 380 -29.46 25.27 7.28
CA PRO A 380 -28.88 25.78 8.52
C PRO A 380 -27.38 25.44 8.60
N ALA A 381 -26.57 26.45 8.90
CA ALA A 381 -25.15 26.35 9.14
C ALA A 381 -24.89 25.34 10.28
N THR A 382 -24.20 24.26 9.95
CA THR A 382 -23.71 23.30 10.92
C THR A 382 -22.65 24.00 11.76
N GLN A 383 -22.97 24.27 13.02
CA GLN A 383 -22.04 24.80 14.00
C GLN A 383 -20.84 23.85 14.11
N THR A 384 -19.70 24.28 13.59
CA THR A 384 -18.39 23.72 13.92
C THR A 384 -18.18 23.89 15.42
N ARG A 385 -18.40 22.80 16.16
CA ARG A 385 -18.08 22.68 17.57
C ARG A 385 -16.56 22.75 17.70
N ALA A 386 -16.06 23.95 18.03
CA ALA A 386 -14.67 24.19 18.37
C ALA A 386 -14.29 23.31 19.57
N ILE A 387 -13.48 22.27 19.32
CA ILE A 387 -12.81 21.51 20.36
C ILE A 387 -11.73 22.43 20.92
N ARG A 388 -11.99 23.01 22.10
CA ARG A 388 -10.98 23.73 22.87
C ARG A 388 -9.87 22.77 23.30
N PRO A 389 -8.59 23.06 23.01
CA PRO A 389 -7.47 22.44 23.71
C PRO A 389 -7.28 23.17 25.04
N GLY A 390 -7.40 22.46 26.17
CA GLY A 390 -7.53 23.11 27.48
C GLY A 390 -6.99 22.31 28.66
N THR A 391 -5.67 22.24 28.76
CA THR A 391 -4.86 22.15 29.99
C THR A 391 -5.00 20.90 30.87
N SER A 392 -4.13 19.91 30.61
CA SER A 392 -3.63 18.98 31.63
C SER A 392 -2.77 19.76 32.64
N ARG A 393 -3.26 19.86 33.88
CA ARG A 393 -2.48 20.28 35.05
C ARG A 393 -1.69 19.06 35.54
N LEU A 394 -0.38 19.06 35.29
CA LEU A 394 0.56 18.13 35.92
C LEU A 394 1.83 18.89 36.33
N ALA A 395 1.82 19.39 37.56
CA ALA A 395 2.97 19.78 38.40
C ALA A 395 2.36 20.12 39.78
N LYS A 396 2.81 19.63 40.94
CA LYS A 396 4.16 19.31 41.41
C LYS A 396 4.03 18.25 42.51
N LEU A 397 4.80 17.17 42.45
CA LEU A 397 5.10 16.34 43.63
C LEU A 397 6.42 16.85 44.19
N ALA A 398 6.34 17.44 45.38
CA ALA A 398 7.48 17.88 46.15
C ALA A 398 8.23 16.66 46.71
N VAL A 399 9.50 16.55 46.37
CA VAL A 399 10.47 15.71 47.07
C VAL A 399 10.85 16.45 48.36
N SER A 400 10.34 16.00 49.49
CA SER A 400 10.88 16.36 50.81
C SER A 400 11.85 15.27 51.22
N ARG A 401 13.14 15.59 51.21
CA ARG A 401 14.18 14.88 51.95
C ARG A 401 14.36 15.62 53.28
N LYS A 402 14.07 14.93 54.38
CA LYS A 402 14.78 15.04 55.66
C LYS A 402 14.90 13.64 56.23
#